data_AF-A0A511KQN5-F1
#
_entry.id   AF-A0A511KQN5-F1
#
_cell.length_a   1.000
_cell.length_b   1.000
_cell.length_c   1.000
_cell.angle_alpha   90.00
_cell.angle_beta   90.00
_cell.angle_gamma   90.00
#
_symmetry.space_group_name_H-M   'P 1'
#
loop_
_entity.id
_entity.type
_entity.pdbx_description
1 polymer ?
#
loop_
_entity_poly.entity_id
_entity_poly.type
_entity_poly.pdbx_seq_one_letter_code
_entity_poly.pdbx_strand_id
1 'polypeptide(L)'
;MLAPIDMMVRFELTQAPSTAANYSPRLVCQPAKVMHGRFEDRSQGTTGKGMWVACWENAVERLAQKGAYKRLHASAAMDPKIIGIQTHSHLVRRVVQEAELMSGRMKGWQGAWVESDDDIPIRRTTREELEELWKAHSAGSTRRIAAVLDLSALPPAADISASSPELAAFLPTPTDRRIPYFRLAPFFDSVVVHPNSLPIWPKYADDDQTPAADRFLANVRANLDGVISLHQRRLARRQVEPESTAAAHADTRSESDIYVLFAPLIDLDPTQYDEAQRAKAEVVVPLIIALLRMRLWTGEGWAAD
;
A
#
# COMPACT_ATOMS: atom_id res chain seq x y z
N MET A 1 7.67 -14.62 -5.46
CA MET A 1 6.83 -15.56 -4.69
C MET A 1 6.57 -14.91 -3.34
N LEU A 2 5.32 -14.75 -2.92
CA LEU A 2 5.00 -14.20 -1.60
C LEU A 2 5.48 -15.19 -0.53
N ALA A 3 6.23 -14.73 0.46
CA ALA A 3 6.59 -15.60 1.57
C ALA A 3 5.33 -15.84 2.42
N PRO A 4 5.18 -17.00 3.09
CA PRO A 4 4.03 -17.25 3.98
C PRO A 4 3.84 -16.14 5.03
N ILE A 5 4.94 -15.56 5.50
CA ILE A 5 4.94 -14.44 6.46
C ILE A 5 4.28 -13.17 5.89
N ASP A 6 4.26 -13.00 4.56
CA ASP A 6 3.61 -11.88 3.90
C ASP A 6 2.09 -11.97 3.92
N MET A 7 1.55 -13.15 4.22
CA MET A 7 0.11 -13.39 4.35
C MET A 7 -0.33 -13.44 5.82
N MET A 8 0.54 -13.01 6.74
CA MET A 8 0.29 -13.09 8.18
C MET A 8 0.49 -11.74 8.88
N VAL A 9 -0.28 -11.54 9.94
CA VAL A 9 -0.11 -10.43 10.88
C VAL A 9 0.42 -11.00 12.20
N ARG A 10 1.45 -10.37 12.75
CA ARG A 10 1.97 -10.71 14.06
C ARG A 10 1.22 -9.92 15.12
N PHE A 11 0.81 -10.60 16.18
CA PHE A 11 0.26 -9.98 17.37
C PHE A 11 1.20 -10.23 18.54
N GLU A 12 1.52 -9.18 19.31
CA GLU A 12 2.39 -9.25 20.48
C GLU A 12 1.67 -8.76 21.73
N LEU A 13 2.06 -9.29 22.89
CA LEU A 13 1.60 -8.76 24.17
C LEU A 13 2.39 -7.51 24.53
N THR A 14 1.68 -6.41 24.71
CA THR A 14 2.20 -5.14 25.22
C THR A 14 1.62 -4.83 26.58
N GLN A 15 2.37 -4.08 27.39
CA GLN A 15 1.85 -3.57 28.67
C GLN A 15 1.05 -2.30 28.39
N ALA A 16 -0.20 -2.25 28.86
CA ALA A 16 -0.95 -1.01 28.83
C ALA A 16 -0.20 0.06 29.66
N PRO A 17 -0.17 1.33 29.22
CA PRO A 17 0.45 2.40 30.00
C PRO A 17 -0.18 2.44 31.39
N SER A 18 0.66 2.27 32.42
CA SER A 18 0.23 2.14 33.81
C SER A 18 -0.34 3.47 34.32
N THR A 19 -1.65 3.66 34.20
CA THR A 19 -2.33 4.88 34.67
C THR A 19 -2.68 4.85 36.17
N ALA A 20 -2.50 3.72 36.87
CA ALA A 20 -2.79 3.61 38.30
C ALA A 20 -1.80 2.70 39.05
N ALA A 21 -1.24 3.20 40.15
CA ALA A 21 -0.13 2.59 40.90
C ALA A 21 -0.42 1.23 41.57
N ASN A 22 -1.66 0.73 41.55
CA ASN A 22 -2.08 -0.41 42.37
C ASN A 22 -2.68 -1.59 41.59
N TYR A 23 -2.65 -1.59 40.25
CA TYR A 23 -3.13 -2.72 39.45
C TYR A 23 -1.98 -3.40 38.72
N SER A 24 -1.95 -4.74 38.76
CA SER A 24 -1.04 -5.53 37.94
C SER A 24 -1.18 -5.11 36.47
N PRO A 25 -0.09 -4.88 35.74
CA PRO A 25 -0.16 -4.38 34.37
C PRO A 25 -0.98 -5.31 33.50
N ARG A 26 -2.07 -4.79 32.94
CA ARG A 26 -2.91 -5.55 32.02
C ARG A 26 -2.16 -5.72 30.71
N LEU A 27 -1.92 -6.97 30.32
CA LEU A 27 -1.31 -7.30 29.04
C LEU A 27 -2.40 -7.24 27.96
N VAL A 28 -2.13 -6.47 26.91
CA VAL A 28 -3.03 -6.33 25.77
C VAL A 28 -2.33 -6.91 24.56
N CYS A 29 -3.04 -7.76 23.82
CA CYS A 29 -2.58 -8.26 22.54
C CYS A 29 -2.73 -7.12 21.51
N GLN A 30 -1.66 -6.73 20.80
CA GLN A 30 -1.68 -5.65 19.81
C GLN A 30 -1.02 -6.10 18.50
N PRO A 31 -1.45 -5.56 17.34
CA PRO A 31 -0.77 -5.84 16.08
C PRO A 31 0.65 -5.24 16.10
N ALA A 32 1.64 -6.06 15.78
CA ALA A 32 3.06 -5.72 15.80
C ALA A 32 3.70 -6.00 14.43
N LYS A 33 4.76 -5.27 14.07
CA LYS A 33 5.52 -5.49 12.83
C LYS A 33 4.68 -5.41 11.54
N VAL A 34 3.54 -4.72 11.59
CA VAL A 34 2.73 -4.42 10.40
C VAL A 34 3.32 -3.23 9.64
N MET A 35 3.85 -2.26 10.39
CA MET A 35 4.48 -1.03 9.90
C MET A 35 5.91 -1.29 9.43
N HIS A 36 6.50 -0.37 8.64
CA HIS A 36 7.94 -0.47 8.35
C HIS A 36 8.75 -0.24 9.62
N GLY A 37 9.87 -0.95 9.81
CA GLY A 37 10.75 -0.74 10.95
C GLY A 37 11.37 0.67 11.07
N ARG A 38 11.32 1.49 9.99
CA ARG A 38 11.70 2.92 10.00
C ARG A 38 10.64 3.80 10.67
N PHE A 39 9.37 3.39 10.61
CA PHE A 39 8.23 4.14 11.11
C PHE A 39 7.59 3.48 12.34
N GLU A 40 8.07 2.31 12.75
CA GLU A 40 7.58 1.61 13.94
C GLU A 40 8.09 2.31 15.20
N ASP A 41 7.17 2.62 16.11
CA ASP A 41 7.49 3.22 17.39
C ASP A 41 8.07 2.15 18.33
N ARG A 42 9.39 2.18 18.49
CA ARG A 42 10.11 1.25 19.37
C ARG A 42 9.91 1.53 20.85
N SER A 43 9.23 2.62 21.22
CA SER A 43 8.96 2.96 22.61
C SER A 43 7.89 2.08 23.26
N GLN A 44 7.10 1.35 22.46
CA GLN A 44 6.10 0.43 22.99
C GLN A 44 6.78 -0.75 23.68
N GLY A 45 6.58 -0.87 25.00
CA GLY A 45 7.10 -1.97 25.80
C GLY A 45 6.47 -3.29 25.40
N THR A 46 7.11 -4.00 24.45
CA THR A 46 6.69 -5.33 24.04
C THR A 46 7.32 -6.38 24.95
N THR A 47 6.59 -7.47 25.21
CA THR A 47 7.10 -8.60 25.98
C THR A 47 7.93 -9.57 25.14
N GLY A 48 8.06 -9.34 23.83
CA GLY A 48 8.64 -10.26 22.86
C GLY A 48 7.79 -11.51 22.56
N LYS A 49 6.76 -11.78 23.35
CA LYS A 49 5.82 -12.90 23.15
C LYS A 49 4.74 -12.50 22.15
N GLY A 50 4.61 -13.28 21.09
CA GLY A 50 3.61 -13.04 20.07
C GLY A 50 3.21 -14.29 19.30
N MET A 51 2.24 -14.12 18.43
CA MET A 51 1.74 -15.16 17.53
C MET A 51 1.48 -14.59 16.14
N TRP A 52 1.60 -15.45 15.14
CA TRP A 52 1.25 -15.13 13.77
C TRP A 52 -0.14 -15.64 13.45
N VAL A 53 -0.95 -14.81 12.82
CA VAL A 53 -2.33 -15.08 12.42
C VAL A 53 -2.43 -14.76 10.93
N ALA A 54 -3.24 -15.48 10.18
CA ALA A 54 -3.52 -15.12 8.79
C ALA A 54 -4.00 -13.67 8.70
N CYS A 55 -3.55 -12.94 7.67
CA CYS A 55 -3.95 -11.56 7.40
C CYS A 55 -5.38 -11.52 6.87
N TRP A 56 -6.34 -11.73 7.77
CA TRP A 56 -7.77 -11.81 7.47
C TRP A 56 -8.55 -11.41 8.72
N GLU A 57 -9.46 -10.46 8.58
CA GLU A 57 -10.23 -9.90 9.71
C GLU A 57 -10.97 -11.01 10.50
N ASN A 58 -11.67 -11.91 9.81
CA ASN A 58 -12.38 -13.02 10.44
C ASN A 58 -11.45 -14.00 11.18
N ALA A 59 -10.18 -14.13 10.77
CA ALA A 59 -9.22 -14.96 11.49
C ALA A 59 -8.87 -14.36 12.86
N VAL A 60 -8.76 -13.03 12.94
CA VAL A 60 -8.54 -12.28 14.18
C VAL A 60 -9.74 -12.37 15.11
N GLU A 61 -10.96 -12.25 14.57
CA GLU A 61 -12.19 -12.43 15.36
C GLU A 61 -12.28 -13.85 15.94
N ARG A 62 -12.03 -14.87 15.11
CA ARG A 62 -12.02 -16.28 15.56
C ARG A 62 -10.93 -16.54 16.61
N LEU A 63 -9.76 -15.92 16.49
CA LEU A 63 -8.70 -16.00 17.49
C LEU A 63 -9.17 -15.46 18.83
N ALA A 64 -9.85 -14.31 18.83
CA ALA A 64 -10.38 -13.67 20.03
C ALA A 64 -11.50 -14.51 20.68
N GLN A 65 -12.46 -14.98 19.89
CA GLN A 65 -13.58 -15.82 20.34
C GLN A 65 -13.09 -17.14 20.97
N LYS A 66 -12.11 -17.80 20.35
CA LYS A 66 -11.54 -19.05 20.87
C LYS A 66 -10.62 -18.83 22.07
N GLY A 67 -10.24 -17.59 22.39
CA GLY A 67 -9.29 -17.28 23.45
C GLY A 67 -7.88 -17.84 23.20
N ALA A 68 -7.53 -18.18 21.96
CA ALA A 68 -6.26 -18.86 21.65
C ALA A 68 -5.04 -17.99 21.99
N TYR A 69 -5.19 -16.67 21.97
CA TYR A 69 -4.17 -15.70 22.41
C TYR A 69 -3.79 -15.85 23.90
N LYS A 70 -4.66 -16.43 24.75
CA LYS A 70 -4.37 -16.68 26.17
C LYS A 70 -3.26 -17.72 26.39
N ARG A 71 -2.88 -18.46 25.35
CA ARG A 71 -1.68 -19.32 25.36
C ARG A 71 -0.38 -18.52 25.48
N LEU A 72 -0.38 -17.24 25.09
CA LEU A 72 0.76 -16.34 25.30
C LEU A 72 0.87 -15.91 26.77
N HIS A 73 -0.27 -15.56 27.37
CA HIS A 73 -0.39 -15.22 28.79
C HIS A 73 -1.85 -15.32 29.26
N ALA A 74 -2.08 -15.88 30.46
CA ALA A 74 -3.42 -16.11 30.99
C ALA A 74 -4.23 -14.82 31.21
N SER A 75 -3.56 -13.72 31.60
CA SER A 75 -4.19 -12.39 31.79
C SER A 75 -4.23 -11.53 30.52
N ALA A 76 -3.78 -12.05 29.38
CA ALA A 76 -3.86 -11.31 28.13
C ALA A 76 -5.32 -10.94 27.83
N ALA A 77 -5.52 -9.73 27.31
CA ALA A 77 -6.80 -9.27 26.79
C ALA A 77 -6.67 -8.96 25.30
N MET A 78 -7.73 -9.25 24.56
CA MET A 78 -7.85 -8.94 23.14
C MET A 78 -9.30 -8.58 22.86
N ASP A 79 -9.54 -7.32 22.48
CA ASP A 79 -10.84 -6.89 21.96
C ASP A 79 -10.80 -7.01 20.42
N PRO A 80 -11.57 -7.92 19.80
CA PRO A 80 -11.49 -8.15 18.37
C PRO A 80 -11.83 -6.91 17.54
N LYS A 81 -12.75 -6.06 18.00
CA LYS A 81 -13.15 -4.86 17.25
C LYS A 81 -12.04 -3.82 17.25
N ILE A 82 -11.49 -3.54 18.43
CA ILE A 82 -10.38 -2.58 18.56
C ILE A 82 -9.16 -3.08 17.77
N ILE A 83 -8.86 -4.37 17.85
CA ILE A 83 -7.72 -4.96 17.16
C ILE A 83 -7.93 -5.02 15.66
N GLY A 84 -9.15 -5.28 15.19
CA GLY A 84 -9.49 -5.20 13.78
C GLY A 84 -9.21 -3.80 13.22
N ILE A 85 -9.76 -2.77 13.88
CA ILE A 85 -9.56 -1.36 13.52
C ILE A 85 -8.08 -0.97 13.53
N GLN A 86 -7.33 -1.36 14.58
CA GLN A 86 -5.90 -1.06 14.68
C GLN A 86 -5.09 -1.75 13.57
N THR A 87 -5.39 -3.02 13.29
CA THR A 87 -4.71 -3.79 12.25
C THR A 87 -4.97 -3.19 10.88
N HIS A 88 -6.23 -2.89 10.57
CA HIS A 88 -6.63 -2.19 9.35
C HIS A 88 -5.90 -0.86 9.19
N SER A 89 -5.91 -0.04 10.25
CA SER A 89 -5.24 1.26 10.27
C SER A 89 -3.73 1.13 10.04
N HIS A 90 -3.07 0.11 10.61
CA HIS A 90 -1.66 -0.16 10.37
C HIS A 90 -1.39 -0.61 8.93
N LEU A 91 -2.26 -1.44 8.33
CA LEU A 91 -2.14 -1.87 6.94
C LEU A 91 -2.27 -0.70 5.96
N VAL A 92 -3.22 0.21 6.18
CA VAL A 92 -3.36 1.41 5.35
C VAL A 92 -2.12 2.30 5.45
N ARG A 93 -1.63 2.56 6.66
CA ARG A 93 -0.41 3.36 6.84
C ARG A 93 0.80 2.67 6.21
N ARG A 94 0.87 1.34 6.24
CA ARG A 94 1.91 0.56 5.60
C ARG A 94 1.96 0.80 4.08
N VAL A 95 0.81 0.93 3.41
CA VAL A 95 0.72 1.29 1.99
C VAL A 95 1.35 2.67 1.75
N VAL A 96 1.00 3.67 2.56
CA VAL A 96 1.55 5.03 2.41
C VAL A 96 3.05 5.07 2.69
N GLN A 97 3.50 4.36 3.71
CA GLN A 97 4.93 4.22 4.03
C GLN A 97 5.72 3.59 2.89
N GLU A 98 5.20 2.53 2.26
CA GLU A 98 5.89 1.92 1.14
C GLU A 98 5.86 2.81 -0.11
N ALA A 99 4.80 3.62 -0.33
CA ALA A 99 4.82 4.64 -1.37
C ALA A 99 5.91 5.71 -1.13
N GLU A 100 6.08 6.17 0.11
CA GLU A 100 7.15 7.09 0.50
C GLU A 100 8.53 6.47 0.32
N LEU A 101 8.73 5.24 0.82
CA LEU A 101 10.01 4.53 0.71
C LEU A 101 10.35 4.22 -0.74
N MET A 102 9.38 3.85 -1.55
CA MET A 102 9.55 3.65 -2.99
C MET A 102 10.03 4.95 -3.65
N SER A 103 9.41 6.09 -3.35
CA SER A 103 9.88 7.41 -3.82
C SER A 103 11.32 7.70 -3.37
N GLY A 104 11.65 7.40 -2.12
CA GLY A 104 13.00 7.52 -1.58
C GLY A 104 14.04 6.66 -2.31
N ARG A 105 13.73 5.38 -2.53
CA ARG A 105 14.62 4.42 -3.24
C ARG A 105 14.85 4.87 -4.69
N MET A 106 13.81 5.31 -5.39
CA MET A 106 13.90 5.75 -6.79
C MET A 106 14.66 7.07 -6.96
N LYS A 107 14.58 7.98 -5.99
CA LYS A 107 15.43 9.19 -5.98
C LYS A 107 16.92 8.84 -5.99
N GLY A 108 17.29 7.76 -5.30
CA GLY A 108 18.66 7.24 -5.24
C GLY A 108 19.12 6.47 -6.48
N TRP A 109 18.24 6.19 -7.45
CA TRP A 109 18.64 5.46 -8.65
C TRP A 109 19.67 6.23 -9.46
N GLN A 110 20.68 5.48 -9.92
CA GLN A 110 21.67 5.99 -10.85
C GLN A 110 20.96 6.44 -12.13
N GLY A 111 21.40 7.57 -12.70
CA GLY A 111 20.80 8.08 -13.94
C GLY A 111 20.80 7.04 -15.05
N ALA A 112 21.85 6.21 -15.14
CA ALA A 112 22.01 5.14 -16.12
C ALA A 112 20.85 4.12 -16.16
N TRP A 113 20.12 3.91 -15.06
CA TRP A 113 19.07 2.89 -15.01
C TRP A 113 17.76 3.27 -15.70
N VAL A 114 17.62 4.53 -16.13
CA VAL A 114 16.41 5.05 -16.77
C VAL A 114 16.80 5.69 -18.09
N GLU A 115 16.88 4.87 -19.13
CA GLU A 115 17.24 5.27 -20.49
C GLU A 115 16.00 5.71 -21.27
N SER A 116 14.86 5.11 -20.96
CA SER A 116 13.58 5.32 -21.61
C SER A 116 12.46 5.53 -20.58
N ASP A 117 11.32 6.02 -21.05
CA ASP A 117 10.08 6.03 -20.25
C ASP A 117 9.67 4.59 -19.85
N ASP A 118 10.19 3.61 -20.60
CA ASP A 118 9.92 2.20 -20.37
C ASP A 118 10.54 1.64 -19.09
N ASP A 119 11.60 2.29 -18.63
CA ASP A 119 12.33 1.92 -17.43
C ASP A 119 11.67 2.41 -16.15
N ILE A 120 10.69 3.31 -16.25
CA ILE A 120 9.99 3.84 -15.09
C ILE A 120 8.98 2.79 -14.61
N PRO A 121 9.11 2.27 -13.38
CA PRO A 121 8.25 1.20 -12.87
C PRO A 121 6.82 1.65 -12.55
N ILE A 122 6.50 2.93 -12.72
CA ILE A 122 5.21 3.52 -12.36
C ILE A 122 4.80 4.46 -13.47
N ARG A 123 3.57 4.32 -13.95
CA ARG A 123 2.98 5.23 -14.93
C ARG A 123 1.61 5.67 -14.47
N ARG A 124 1.32 6.96 -14.65
CA ARG A 124 -0.03 7.51 -14.54
C ARG A 124 -0.75 7.29 -15.87
N THR A 125 -1.98 6.81 -15.84
CA THR A 125 -2.72 6.37 -17.03
C THR A 125 -4.18 6.79 -16.96
N THR A 126 -4.81 7.08 -18.09
CA THR A 126 -6.27 7.15 -18.16
C THR A 126 -6.89 5.76 -18.22
N ARG A 127 -8.22 5.66 -18.10
CA ARG A 127 -8.94 4.39 -18.23
C ARG A 127 -8.82 3.82 -19.64
N GLU A 128 -8.84 4.68 -20.66
CA GLU A 128 -8.69 4.30 -22.07
C GLU A 128 -7.29 3.74 -22.32
N GLU A 129 -6.26 4.45 -21.86
CA GLU A 129 -4.86 4.00 -21.93
C GLU A 129 -4.64 2.68 -21.17
N LEU A 130 -5.33 2.49 -20.04
CA LEU A 130 -5.25 1.23 -19.28
C LEU A 130 -5.80 0.04 -20.08
N GLU A 131 -6.89 0.23 -20.83
CA GLU A 131 -7.42 -0.80 -21.74
C GLU A 131 -6.43 -1.14 -22.86
N GLU A 132 -5.72 -0.16 -23.38
CA GLU A 132 -4.65 -0.38 -24.36
C GLU A 132 -3.48 -1.16 -23.75
N LEU A 133 -3.04 -0.78 -22.53
CA LEU A 133 -2.01 -1.48 -21.78
C LEU A 133 -2.41 -2.93 -21.49
N TRP A 134 -3.67 -3.19 -21.16
CA TRP A 134 -4.18 -4.55 -20.97
C TRP A 134 -4.19 -5.36 -22.25
N LYS A 135 -4.65 -4.78 -23.37
CA LYS A 135 -4.58 -5.45 -24.68
C LYS A 135 -3.15 -5.80 -25.04
N ALA A 136 -2.22 -4.86 -24.84
CA ALA A 136 -0.80 -5.09 -25.08
C ALA A 136 -0.23 -6.18 -24.16
N HIS A 137 -0.58 -6.16 -22.86
CA HIS A 137 -0.15 -7.18 -21.90
C HIS A 137 -0.65 -8.58 -22.29
N SER A 138 -1.93 -8.71 -22.66
CA SER A 138 -2.52 -9.98 -23.14
C SER A 138 -1.93 -10.45 -24.46
N ALA A 139 -1.44 -9.53 -25.30
CA ALA A 139 -0.74 -9.84 -26.55
C ALA A 139 0.74 -10.23 -26.35
N GLY A 140 1.23 -10.34 -25.10
CA GLY A 140 2.61 -10.69 -24.81
C GLY A 140 3.59 -9.52 -24.84
N SER A 141 3.13 -8.32 -24.48
CA SER A 141 4.00 -7.15 -24.33
C SER A 141 5.24 -7.44 -23.46
N THR A 142 6.33 -6.76 -23.78
CA THR A 142 7.60 -6.81 -23.05
C THR A 142 7.52 -6.25 -21.63
N ARG A 143 6.38 -5.68 -21.21
CA ARG A 143 6.19 -5.19 -19.85
C ARG A 143 5.11 -5.96 -19.11
N ARG A 144 5.48 -6.44 -17.93
CA ARG A 144 4.54 -7.08 -17.01
C ARG A 144 3.87 -6.01 -16.16
N ILE A 145 2.56 -5.88 -16.30
CA ILE A 145 1.77 -5.12 -15.34
C ILE A 145 1.71 -5.93 -14.04
N ALA A 146 2.24 -5.36 -12.97
CA ALA A 146 2.32 -6.01 -11.67
C ALA A 146 1.08 -5.72 -10.81
N ALA A 147 0.58 -4.49 -10.89
CA ALA A 147 -0.66 -4.08 -10.24
C ALA A 147 -1.19 -2.78 -10.87
N VAL A 148 -2.48 -2.54 -10.70
CA VAL A 148 -3.12 -1.26 -11.01
C VAL A 148 -3.64 -0.66 -9.71
N LEU A 149 -3.46 0.64 -9.56
CA LEU A 149 -3.80 1.40 -8.37
C LEU A 149 -4.71 2.55 -8.76
N ASP A 150 -5.92 2.57 -8.22
CA ASP A 150 -6.91 3.63 -8.42
C ASP A 150 -7.04 4.48 -7.15
N LEU A 151 -6.63 5.74 -7.25
CA LEU A 151 -6.68 6.75 -6.19
C LEU A 151 -7.88 7.68 -6.33
N SER A 152 -8.80 7.41 -7.27
CA SER A 152 -9.98 8.24 -7.50
C SER A 152 -10.84 8.27 -6.23
N ALA A 153 -11.32 9.47 -5.87
CA ALA A 153 -12.24 9.62 -4.75
C ALA A 153 -13.51 8.78 -4.97
N LEU A 154 -14.15 8.38 -3.86
CA LEU A 154 -15.47 7.78 -3.94
C LEU A 154 -16.48 8.86 -4.35
N PRO A 155 -17.41 8.58 -5.27
CA PRO A 155 -18.48 9.52 -5.56
C PRO A 155 -19.28 9.77 -4.27
N PRO A 156 -19.68 11.02 -3.98
CA PRO A 156 -20.51 11.31 -2.82
C PRO A 156 -21.78 10.46 -2.90
N ALA A 157 -22.22 9.90 -1.77
CA ALA A 157 -23.29 8.91 -1.65
C ALA A 157 -24.71 9.45 -1.98
N ALA A 158 -24.84 10.38 -2.92
CA ALA A 158 -26.10 10.94 -3.36
C ALA A 158 -26.94 9.86 -4.07
N ASP A 159 -28.10 9.57 -3.48
CA ASP A 159 -29.26 8.87 -4.05
C ASP A 159 -29.05 7.46 -4.61
N ILE A 160 -28.18 6.64 -4.01
CA ILE A 160 -28.16 5.20 -4.30
C ILE A 160 -29.29 4.51 -3.54
N SER A 161 -30.47 4.52 -4.15
CA SER A 161 -31.61 3.72 -3.72
C SER A 161 -31.27 2.22 -3.72
N ALA A 162 -31.12 1.66 -2.52
CA ALA A 162 -31.53 0.31 -2.11
C ALA A 162 -31.16 -0.91 -2.98
N SER A 163 -30.01 -0.94 -3.63
CA SER A 163 -29.36 -2.21 -3.99
C SER A 163 -27.90 -2.13 -3.60
N SER A 164 -27.46 -2.99 -2.68
CA SER A 164 -26.14 -2.99 -2.05
C SER A 164 -25.00 -2.85 -3.10
N PRO A 165 -24.40 -1.66 -3.27
CA PRO A 165 -23.32 -1.41 -4.23
C PRO A 165 -21.94 -1.64 -3.59
N GLU A 166 -21.92 -1.83 -2.27
CA GLU A 166 -20.73 -1.80 -1.42
C GLU A 166 -19.81 -3.01 -1.61
N LEU A 167 -20.24 -4.02 -2.35
CA LEU A 167 -19.38 -5.12 -2.78
C LEU A 167 -19.17 -5.12 -4.30
N ALA A 168 -20.17 -4.72 -5.09
CA ALA A 168 -20.07 -4.72 -6.56
C ALA A 168 -19.09 -3.69 -7.11
N ALA A 169 -18.88 -2.55 -6.43
CA ALA A 169 -17.85 -1.57 -6.78
C ALA A 169 -16.41 -2.06 -6.48
N PHE A 170 -16.28 -3.17 -5.77
CA PHE A 170 -15.03 -3.79 -5.33
C PHE A 170 -14.73 -5.09 -6.09
N LEU A 171 -15.73 -5.68 -6.73
CA LEU A 171 -15.50 -6.83 -7.58
C LEU A 171 -14.74 -6.36 -8.84
N PRO A 172 -13.65 -7.03 -9.23
CA PRO A 172 -13.16 -6.88 -10.59
C PRO A 172 -14.35 -7.14 -11.52
N THR A 173 -14.61 -6.24 -12.47
CA THR A 173 -15.51 -6.59 -13.57
C THR A 173 -15.06 -7.95 -14.11
N PRO A 174 -15.99 -8.87 -14.43
CA PRO A 174 -15.71 -10.29 -14.74
C PRO A 174 -14.99 -10.50 -16.10
N THR A 175 -14.11 -9.57 -16.43
CA THR A 175 -13.01 -9.76 -17.36
C THR A 175 -11.90 -10.49 -16.61
N ASP A 176 -11.47 -11.60 -17.19
CA ASP A 176 -10.34 -12.51 -16.96
C ASP A 176 -8.97 -11.82 -16.66
N ARG A 177 -8.96 -10.84 -15.75
CA ARG A 177 -7.85 -9.95 -15.48
C ARG A 177 -7.08 -10.49 -14.29
N ARG A 178 -6.10 -11.35 -14.57
CA ARG A 178 -5.10 -11.84 -13.60
C ARG A 178 -4.26 -10.74 -12.93
N ILE A 179 -4.40 -9.49 -13.36
CA ILE A 179 -3.67 -8.35 -12.83
C ILE A 179 -4.42 -7.80 -11.61
N PRO A 180 -3.80 -7.74 -10.43
CA PRO A 180 -4.40 -7.12 -9.25
C PRO A 180 -4.76 -5.65 -9.49
N TYR A 181 -6.03 -5.30 -9.27
CA TYR A 181 -6.53 -3.93 -9.31
C TYR A 181 -6.92 -3.50 -7.89
N PHE A 182 -6.36 -2.38 -7.42
CA PHE A 182 -6.56 -1.88 -6.06
C PHE A 182 -7.17 -0.49 -6.10
N ARG A 183 -8.42 -0.34 -5.65
CA ARG A 183 -9.05 0.97 -5.44
C ARG A 183 -8.90 1.37 -3.99
N LEU A 184 -8.10 2.40 -3.68
CA LEU A 184 -7.69 2.66 -2.30
C LEU A 184 -8.72 3.41 -1.45
N ALA A 185 -9.55 4.26 -2.07
CA ALA A 185 -10.45 5.15 -1.34
C ALA A 185 -11.28 4.43 -0.26
N PRO A 186 -11.94 3.29 -0.54
CA PRO A 186 -12.76 2.65 0.48
C PRO A 186 -11.96 2.02 1.62
N PHE A 187 -10.73 1.57 1.35
CA PHE A 187 -9.86 1.06 2.43
C PHE A 187 -9.45 2.18 3.38
N PHE A 188 -9.40 3.42 2.89
CA PHE A 188 -8.90 4.55 3.66
C PHE A 188 -9.99 5.20 4.52
N ASP A 189 -11.27 4.97 4.20
CA ASP A 189 -12.42 5.54 4.92
C ASP A 189 -12.56 5.04 6.36
N SER A 190 -12.15 3.81 6.64
CA SER A 190 -12.26 3.19 7.97
C SER A 190 -11.01 3.34 8.84
N VAL A 191 -10.06 4.18 8.42
CA VAL A 191 -8.80 4.36 9.15
C VAL A 191 -8.99 5.22 10.38
N VAL A 192 -8.51 4.71 11.51
CA VAL A 192 -8.39 5.49 12.74
C VAL A 192 -6.97 6.03 12.87
N VAL A 193 -6.85 7.36 12.85
CA VAL A 193 -5.58 8.05 13.05
C VAL A 193 -5.43 8.40 14.53
N HIS A 194 -4.53 7.70 15.24
CA HIS A 194 -4.11 8.17 16.56
C HIS A 194 -3.40 9.53 16.43
N PRO A 195 -3.73 10.55 17.26
CA PRO A 195 -3.17 11.90 17.15
C PRO A 195 -1.63 11.92 17.10
N ASN A 196 -1.00 11.10 17.93
CA ASN A 196 0.47 11.04 18.04
C ASN A 196 1.16 10.14 17.01
N SER A 197 0.42 9.57 16.06
CA SER A 197 0.97 8.54 15.15
C SER A 197 1.37 9.04 13.76
N LEU A 198 1.24 10.34 13.52
CA LEU A 198 1.68 11.00 12.28
C LEU A 198 2.87 11.98 12.45
N PRO A 199 3.86 11.77 13.34
CA PRO A 199 4.95 12.75 13.52
C PRO A 199 5.86 12.91 12.28
N ILE A 200 5.69 12.07 11.25
CA ILE A 200 6.53 12.04 10.04
C ILE A 200 5.80 12.68 8.84
N TRP A 201 4.53 13.04 8.97
CA TRP A 201 3.78 13.64 7.87
C TRP A 201 3.96 15.16 7.91
N PRO A 202 4.51 15.79 6.85
CA PRO A 202 4.73 17.21 6.89
C PRO A 202 3.37 17.94 6.92
N LYS A 203 3.18 18.79 7.94
CA LYS A 203 2.37 20.02 7.82
C LYS A 203 0.86 19.85 7.55
N TYR A 204 0.21 18.84 8.10
CA TYR A 204 -1.23 19.01 8.34
C TYR A 204 -1.35 19.81 9.63
N ALA A 205 -1.72 21.08 9.52
CA ALA A 205 -2.07 21.87 10.70
C ALA A 205 -3.17 21.11 11.46
N ASP A 206 -3.18 21.20 12.79
CA ASP A 206 -4.25 20.61 13.62
C ASP A 206 -5.66 21.10 13.19
N ASP A 207 -5.73 22.19 12.41
CA ASP A 207 -6.95 22.78 11.85
C ASP A 207 -7.39 22.21 10.49
N ASP A 208 -6.66 21.26 9.88
CA ASP A 208 -7.07 20.70 8.59
C ASP A 208 -8.27 19.76 8.74
N GLN A 209 -9.44 20.24 8.30
CA GLN A 209 -10.71 19.50 8.29
C GLN A 209 -10.80 18.41 7.21
N THR A 210 -9.75 18.26 6.38
CA THR A 210 -9.73 17.25 5.33
C THR A 210 -9.86 15.84 5.95
N PRO A 211 -10.81 15.01 5.47
CA PRO A 211 -10.97 13.63 5.92
C PRO A 211 -9.65 12.88 5.91
N ALA A 212 -9.46 11.99 6.89
CA ALA A 212 -8.23 11.19 6.97
C ALA A 212 -7.97 10.44 5.65
N ALA A 213 -9.02 9.86 5.06
CA ALA A 213 -8.93 9.11 3.81
C ALA A 213 -8.33 9.93 2.66
N ASP A 214 -8.83 11.14 2.45
CA ASP A 214 -8.34 12.06 1.41
C ASP A 214 -6.87 12.42 1.63
N ARG A 215 -6.46 12.60 2.89
CA ARG A 215 -5.05 12.85 3.23
C ARG A 215 -4.17 11.64 2.91
N PHE A 216 -4.61 10.42 3.21
CA PHE A 216 -3.89 9.21 2.82
C PHE A 216 -3.78 9.09 1.29
N LEU A 217 -4.89 9.31 0.55
CA LEU A 217 -4.88 9.28 -0.92
C LEU A 217 -3.94 10.32 -1.51
N ALA A 218 -4.03 11.57 -1.03
CA ALA A 218 -3.17 12.66 -1.46
C ALA A 218 -1.68 12.37 -1.19
N ASN A 219 -1.36 11.73 -0.06
CA ASN A 219 0.02 11.37 0.28
C ASN A 219 0.57 10.29 -0.67
N VAL A 220 -0.22 9.24 -0.95
CA VAL A 220 0.17 8.23 -1.95
C VAL A 220 0.37 8.91 -3.30
N ARG A 221 -0.62 9.69 -3.76
CA ARG A 221 -0.58 10.43 -5.03
C ARG A 221 0.67 11.30 -5.16
N ALA A 222 0.97 12.11 -4.15
CA ALA A 222 2.13 13.00 -4.14
C ALA A 222 3.47 12.24 -4.23
N ASN A 223 3.57 11.07 -3.58
CA ASN A 223 4.78 10.24 -3.66
C ASN A 223 4.96 9.62 -5.06
N LEU A 224 3.87 9.13 -5.68
CA LEU A 224 3.89 8.55 -7.02
C LEU A 224 4.15 9.61 -8.10
N ASP A 225 3.44 10.73 -8.05
CA ASP A 225 3.64 11.86 -8.98
C ASP A 225 5.06 12.41 -8.85
N GLY A 226 5.58 12.54 -7.62
CA GLY A 226 6.95 12.99 -7.36
C GLY A 226 8.01 12.09 -8.01
N VAL A 227 7.76 10.78 -8.08
CA VAL A 227 8.62 9.82 -8.80
C VAL A 227 8.52 10.04 -10.30
N ILE A 228 7.31 10.07 -10.85
CA ILE A 228 7.06 10.23 -12.29
C ILE A 228 7.73 11.53 -12.79
N SER A 229 7.44 12.66 -12.13
CA SER A 229 8.02 13.96 -12.48
C SER A 229 9.54 14.01 -12.30
N LEU A 230 10.13 13.24 -11.38
CA LEU A 230 11.59 13.15 -11.25
C LEU A 230 12.19 12.46 -12.47
N HIS A 231 11.64 11.32 -12.88
CA HIS A 231 12.19 10.54 -13.99
C HIS A 231 11.94 11.20 -15.34
N GLN A 232 10.77 11.79 -15.57
CA GLN A 232 10.50 12.59 -16.77
C GLN A 232 11.51 13.75 -16.91
N ARG A 233 11.82 14.46 -15.81
CA ARG A 233 12.86 15.51 -15.83
C ARG A 233 14.25 14.97 -16.13
N ARG A 234 14.59 13.77 -15.64
CA ARG A 234 15.88 13.12 -15.94
C ARG A 234 15.98 12.73 -17.42
N LEU A 235 14.91 12.19 -17.99
CA LEU A 235 14.82 11.84 -19.41
C LEU A 235 14.89 13.08 -20.30
N ALA A 236 14.13 14.13 -19.98
CA ALA A 236 14.16 15.38 -20.73
C ALA A 236 15.57 16.00 -20.77
N ARG A 237 16.31 15.98 -19.65
CA ARG A 237 17.70 16.47 -19.60
C ARG A 237 18.67 15.66 -20.45
N ARG A 238 18.35 14.41 -20.77
CA ARG A 238 19.17 13.54 -21.64
C ARG A 238 18.86 13.74 -23.11
N GLN A 239 17.59 13.99 -23.44
CA GLN A 239 17.12 14.18 -24.81
C GLN A 239 17.45 15.56 -25.38
N VAL A 240 17.61 16.58 -24.51
CA VAL A 240 18.09 17.89 -24.94
C VAL A 240 19.57 17.75 -25.29
N GLU A 241 19.86 17.54 -26.57
CA GLU A 241 21.18 17.82 -27.12
C GLU A 241 21.57 19.27 -26.79
N PRO A 242 22.86 19.56 -26.52
CA PRO A 242 23.32 20.85 -26.02
C PRO A 242 23.03 22.05 -26.93
N GLU A 243 22.52 21.86 -28.14
CA GLU A 243 22.25 22.93 -29.11
C GLU A 243 20.78 23.30 -29.30
N SER A 244 19.82 22.60 -28.66
CA SER A 244 18.39 22.92 -28.81
C SER A 244 17.85 23.66 -27.59
N THR A 245 17.73 24.99 -27.70
CA THR A 245 17.06 25.85 -26.73
C THR A 245 15.59 25.47 -26.56
N ALA A 246 15.32 24.73 -25.48
CA ALA A 246 14.15 24.76 -24.60
C ALA A 246 12.82 25.24 -25.24
N ALA A 247 12.06 24.30 -25.82
CA ALA A 247 10.62 24.44 -25.98
C ALA A 247 9.91 23.50 -25.00
N ALA A 248 9.07 24.10 -24.17
CA ALA A 248 8.31 23.50 -23.10
C ALA A 248 7.63 22.18 -23.52
N HIS A 249 8.06 21.06 -22.93
CA HIS A 249 7.18 19.91 -22.81
C HIS A 249 6.03 20.33 -21.90
N ALA A 250 4.93 20.72 -22.53
CA ALA A 250 3.67 20.97 -21.87
C ALA A 250 3.30 19.70 -21.09
N ASP A 251 3.29 19.85 -19.77
CA ASP A 251 2.74 18.92 -18.79
C ASP A 251 1.28 18.64 -19.21
N THR A 252 1.08 17.66 -20.10
CA THR A 252 -0.23 17.03 -20.30
C THR A 252 -0.45 16.14 -19.09
N ARG A 253 -0.64 16.78 -17.94
CA ARG A 253 -1.12 16.15 -16.72
C ARG A 253 -2.52 15.67 -17.03
N SER A 254 -2.62 14.45 -17.55
CA SER A 254 -3.89 13.76 -17.54
C SER A 254 -4.36 13.75 -16.09
N GLU A 255 -5.56 14.26 -15.84
CA GLU A 255 -6.17 14.37 -14.50
C GLU A 255 -6.57 13.00 -13.94
N SER A 256 -6.00 11.93 -14.48
CA SER A 256 -6.33 10.55 -14.13
C SER A 256 -5.77 10.20 -12.76
N ASP A 257 -6.52 9.46 -11.95
CA ASP A 257 -6.04 8.98 -10.64
C ASP A 257 -5.63 7.50 -10.67
N ILE A 258 -5.36 6.98 -11.86
CA ILE A 258 -5.00 5.58 -12.07
C ILE A 258 -3.49 5.48 -12.33
N TYR A 259 -2.86 4.62 -11.56
CA TYR A 259 -1.43 4.33 -11.62
C TYR A 259 -1.22 2.86 -11.96
N VAL A 260 -0.32 2.59 -12.89
CA VAL A 260 0.09 1.23 -13.27
C VAL A 260 1.48 0.99 -12.72
N LEU A 261 1.61 -0.06 -11.92
CA LEU A 261 2.88 -0.55 -11.40
C LEU A 261 3.39 -1.64 -12.34
N PHE A 262 4.58 -1.45 -12.88
CA PHE A 262 5.26 -2.43 -13.73
C PHE A 262 6.27 -3.22 -12.90
N ALA A 263 6.37 -4.51 -13.18
CA ALA A 263 7.46 -5.36 -12.73
C ALA A 263 8.34 -5.73 -13.93
N PRO A 264 9.65 -5.97 -13.72
CA PRO A 264 10.46 -6.60 -14.74
C PRO A 264 9.86 -7.97 -15.13
N LEU A 265 10.03 -8.36 -16.39
CA LEU A 265 9.54 -9.64 -16.91
C LEU A 265 10.07 -10.80 -16.06
N ILE A 266 9.18 -11.71 -15.66
CA ILE A 266 9.51 -12.90 -14.86
C ILE A 266 9.97 -14.07 -15.74
N ASP A 267 9.83 -13.95 -17.06
CA ASP A 267 10.24 -15.00 -18.00
C ASP A 267 11.76 -15.05 -18.22
N LEU A 268 12.50 -14.10 -17.63
CA LEU A 268 13.95 -14.19 -17.51
C LEU A 268 14.26 -14.99 -16.23
N ASP A 269 15.09 -16.03 -16.39
CA ASP A 269 15.70 -16.75 -15.27
C ASP A 269 16.22 -15.71 -14.25
N PRO A 270 15.91 -15.81 -12.94
CA PRO A 270 16.35 -14.85 -11.95
C PRO A 270 17.88 -14.61 -11.92
N THR A 271 18.64 -15.57 -12.43
CA THR A 271 20.10 -15.47 -12.60
C THR A 271 20.51 -14.54 -13.75
N GLN A 272 19.60 -14.22 -14.66
CA GLN A 272 19.78 -13.33 -15.80
C GLN A 272 19.29 -11.90 -15.55
N TYR A 273 18.69 -11.62 -14.38
CA TYR A 273 18.37 -10.24 -14.03
C TYR A 273 19.65 -9.41 -13.95
N ASP A 274 19.74 -8.39 -14.80
CA ASP A 274 20.70 -7.32 -14.60
C ASP A 274 20.42 -6.60 -13.26
N GLU A 275 21.43 -5.89 -12.76
CA GLU A 275 21.34 -5.16 -11.49
C GLU A 275 20.20 -4.12 -11.49
N ALA A 276 19.91 -3.52 -12.65
CA ALA A 276 18.88 -2.49 -12.79
C ALA A 276 17.46 -3.10 -12.69
N GLN A 277 17.22 -4.27 -13.28
CA GLN A 277 15.96 -5.00 -13.20
C GLN A 277 15.71 -5.49 -11.78
N ARG A 278 16.75 -5.98 -11.09
CA ARG A 278 16.63 -6.32 -9.67
C ARG A 278 16.28 -5.09 -8.82
N ALA A 279 16.96 -3.97 -9.04
CA ALA A 279 16.66 -2.72 -8.36
C ALA A 279 15.23 -2.22 -8.64
N LYS A 280 14.74 -2.35 -9.88
CA LYS A 280 13.34 -2.06 -10.25
C LYS A 280 12.36 -2.92 -9.45
N ALA A 281 12.59 -4.24 -9.37
CA ALA A 281 11.74 -5.14 -8.61
C ALA A 281 11.74 -4.79 -7.10
N GLU A 282 12.90 -4.57 -6.49
CA GLU A 282 13.06 -4.25 -5.07
C GLU A 282 12.35 -2.97 -4.66
N VAL A 283 12.16 -2.04 -5.60
CA VAL A 283 11.43 -0.79 -5.38
C VAL A 283 9.92 -1.01 -5.33
N VAL A 284 9.35 -1.77 -6.26
CA VAL A 284 7.90 -1.90 -6.44
C VAL A 284 7.29 -2.99 -5.57
N VAL A 285 8.00 -4.12 -5.42
CA VAL A 285 7.49 -5.32 -4.73
C VAL A 285 6.97 -5.01 -3.32
N PRO A 286 7.67 -4.24 -2.47
CA PRO A 286 7.18 -3.93 -1.12
C PRO A 286 5.83 -3.21 -1.10
N LEU A 287 5.57 -2.30 -2.04
CA LEU A 287 4.28 -1.62 -2.16
C LEU A 287 3.18 -2.61 -2.59
N ILE A 288 3.47 -3.47 -3.56
CA ILE A 288 2.52 -4.51 -4.00
C ILE A 288 2.18 -5.46 -2.85
N ILE A 289 3.17 -5.88 -2.05
CA ILE A 289 2.93 -6.73 -0.88
C ILE A 289 2.03 -6.02 0.14
N ALA A 290 2.25 -4.73 0.39
CA ALA A 290 1.39 -3.95 1.29
C ALA A 290 -0.07 -3.90 0.78
N LEU A 291 -0.26 -3.67 -0.52
CA LEU A 291 -1.57 -3.67 -1.17
C LEU A 291 -2.26 -5.03 -1.08
N LEU A 292 -1.52 -6.12 -1.34
CA LEU A 292 -2.05 -7.49 -1.23
C LEU A 292 -2.45 -7.84 0.20
N ARG A 293 -1.67 -7.44 1.21
CA ARG A 293 -2.05 -7.64 2.63
C ARG A 293 -3.35 -6.93 2.98
N MET A 294 -3.52 -5.71 2.48
CA MET A 294 -4.75 -4.95 2.65
C MET A 294 -5.96 -5.65 2.00
N ARG A 295 -5.81 -6.19 0.78
CA ARG A 295 -6.83 -6.99 0.09
C ARG A 295 -7.14 -8.32 0.79
N LEU A 296 -6.11 -9.01 1.33
CA LEU A 296 -6.31 -10.23 2.11
C LEU A 296 -7.07 -9.95 3.41
N TRP A 297 -6.77 -8.81 4.05
CA TRP A 297 -7.40 -8.38 5.29
C TRP A 297 -8.92 -8.26 5.14
N THR A 298 -9.39 -7.59 4.08
CA THR A 298 -10.83 -7.37 3.80
C THR A 298 -11.56 -8.60 3.28
N GLY A 299 -10.88 -9.72 3.04
CA GLY A 299 -11.51 -10.93 2.52
C GLY A 299 -11.48 -11.07 0.99
N GLU A 300 -11.21 -9.98 0.26
CA GLU A 300 -11.21 -9.94 -1.21
C GLU A 300 -10.13 -10.83 -1.86
N GLY A 301 -9.06 -11.15 -1.12
CA GLY A 301 -8.03 -12.09 -1.58
C GLY A 301 -8.37 -13.56 -1.34
N TRP A 302 -9.48 -13.85 -0.65
CA TRP A 302 -9.90 -15.20 -0.27
C TRP A 302 -11.17 -15.67 -0.99
N ALA A 303 -11.94 -14.74 -1.56
CA ALA A 303 -12.99 -15.07 -2.51
C ALA A 303 -12.30 -15.69 -3.75
N ALA A 304 -12.49 -16.99 -3.95
CA ALA A 304 -11.88 -17.70 -5.07
C ALA A 304 -12.36 -17.07 -6.39
N ASP A 305 -11.40 -16.68 -7.24
CA ASP A 305 -11.60 -16.54 -8.68
C ASP A 305 -11.73 -17.94 -9.32
#